data_AF-A0A9W7EX30-F1
#
_entry.id   AF-A0A9W7EX30-F1
#
_cell.length_a   1.000
_cell.length_b   1.000
_cell.length_c   1.000
_cell.angle_alpha   90.00
_cell.angle_beta   90.00
_cell.angle_gamma   90.00
#
_symmetry.space_group_name_H-M   'P 1'
#
loop_
_entity.id
_entity.type
_entity.pdbx_description
1 polymer ?
#
loop_
_entity_poly.entity_id
_entity_poly.type
_entity_poly.pdbx_seq_one_letter_code
_entity_poly.pdbx_strand_id
1 'polypeptide(L)'
;MAPSIDSPNRRSPRLAKKEQSSTIPIKSNKNSTSHSAASAAGAAAAKGGTFGSMGRKPLVGENVGYVKTALVMAYSHLCVTLLCVNVIFDLVIYGLPAYIFLLPLSKSFFRRYMTALINYTTPIVFNLPMILSGTTLHCDSMDYYENKVKAANSLMLANHGSRIDWMIGMYVGYIEKPVRVRVGFVCEKVIKYMPFIGWYRNVICEDVFVDRSFKLDKINISTNLNDFHDSGTERMLYLSPEGVVVDFAERDMQYMQNCRDFCQEYGMEPFDYVLTPRYKGQTILVEHIAKGGTITSICTAFVRDGKLLNCEMWSKERVVADIYSLCAGLGGSPVDIYINLKEMHFTAESDIKTIMMKDYERKDKLLREWHTMLKEGRFEEFKARFPPFVPHFWNAQFIQTLHGVQFYVLTSLLGIWEPAVKFIFGFFLFISISHTFGWLMNGTSMESVPFETGIKAVLMRLFAKFSKHKEDKKRKAAAAAAAKRD
;
A
#
# COMPACT_ATOMS: atom_id res chain seq x y z
N MET A 1 -19.77 10.41 -52.77
CA MET A 1 -21.22 10.16 -52.91
C MET A 1 -21.70 9.57 -51.61
N ALA A 2 -22.51 10.31 -50.85
CA ALA A 2 -23.22 9.79 -49.68
C ALA A 2 -24.28 8.76 -50.10
N PRO A 3 -24.80 7.97 -49.15
CA PRO A 3 -26.09 8.39 -48.61
C PRO A 3 -26.27 8.20 -47.09
N SER A 4 -27.14 9.05 -46.57
CA SER A 4 -27.89 8.97 -45.31
C SER A 4 -28.68 7.67 -45.18
N ILE A 5 -29.07 7.30 -43.94
CA ILE A 5 -30.47 7.04 -43.52
C ILE A 5 -30.52 6.46 -42.08
N ASP A 6 -31.38 7.11 -41.28
CA ASP A 6 -32.23 6.67 -40.18
C ASP A 6 -31.75 5.89 -38.94
N SER A 7 -32.14 6.51 -37.82
CA SER A 7 -32.38 5.92 -36.51
C SER A 7 -33.69 5.10 -36.48
N PRO A 8 -33.80 4.14 -35.55
CA PRO A 8 -35.09 3.97 -34.87
C PRO A 8 -34.97 3.83 -33.35
N ASN A 9 -35.61 4.78 -32.69
CA ASN A 9 -36.42 4.69 -31.49
C ASN A 9 -36.77 3.25 -31.02
N ARG A 10 -36.39 2.87 -29.78
CA ARG A 10 -37.09 1.79 -29.03
C ARG A 10 -37.17 2.08 -27.53
N ARG A 11 -38.37 2.56 -27.18
CA ARG A 11 -39.17 2.39 -25.96
C ARG A 11 -38.62 1.48 -24.86
N SER A 12 -38.54 2.08 -23.68
CA SER A 12 -38.63 1.49 -22.34
C SER A 12 -39.93 0.69 -22.11
N PRO A 13 -39.89 -0.40 -21.32
CA PRO A 13 -41.04 -0.89 -20.57
C PRO A 13 -40.95 -0.52 -19.08
N ARG A 14 -41.96 0.22 -18.61
CA ARG A 14 -42.45 0.18 -17.22
C ARG A 14 -43.13 -1.17 -16.96
N LEU A 15 -43.11 -1.59 -15.68
CA LEU A 15 -44.00 -2.52 -14.94
C LEU A 15 -43.12 -3.45 -14.06
N ALA A 16 -43.40 -3.77 -12.80
CA ALA A 16 -44.52 -3.46 -11.92
C ALA A 16 -44.08 -3.65 -10.46
N LYS A 17 -44.67 -2.87 -9.56
CA LYS A 17 -44.71 -3.12 -8.11
C LYS A 17 -45.29 -4.51 -7.83
N LYS A 18 -44.69 -5.25 -6.90
CA LYS A 18 -45.44 -6.24 -6.10
C LYS A 18 -45.00 -6.12 -4.64
N GLU A 19 -45.86 -5.48 -3.88
CA GLU A 19 -45.91 -5.57 -2.43
C GLU A 19 -46.24 -7.02 -2.04
N GLN A 20 -45.50 -7.58 -1.09
CA GLN A 20 -46.03 -8.65 -0.26
C GLN A 20 -45.49 -8.50 1.16
N SER A 21 -46.35 -7.88 1.96
CA SER A 21 -46.42 -7.94 3.41
C SER A 21 -46.50 -9.41 3.88
N SER A 22 -45.67 -9.78 4.84
CA SER A 22 -46.07 -10.79 5.82
C SER A 22 -45.44 -10.45 7.17
N THR A 23 -46.30 -10.43 8.17
CA THR A 23 -46.13 -9.92 9.51
C THR A 23 -46.30 -11.08 10.50
N ILE A 24 -45.61 -10.98 11.66
CA ILE A 24 -45.89 -11.63 12.97
C ILE A 24 -45.34 -13.07 13.18
N PRO A 25 -44.93 -13.52 14.40
CA PRO A 25 -44.85 -12.83 15.71
C PRO A 25 -43.49 -12.81 16.42
N ILE A 26 -43.40 -11.77 17.25
CA ILE A 26 -42.63 -11.64 18.48
C ILE A 26 -43.04 -12.73 19.48
N LYS A 27 -42.08 -13.45 20.07
CA LYS A 27 -42.24 -14.09 21.39
C LYS A 27 -41.21 -13.51 22.36
N SER A 28 -41.75 -12.80 23.33
CA SER A 28 -41.11 -12.43 24.59
C SER A 28 -40.77 -13.67 25.40
N ASN A 29 -39.60 -13.70 26.03
CA ASN A 29 -39.46 -14.41 27.30
C ASN A 29 -38.64 -13.57 28.27
N LYS A 30 -39.32 -13.12 29.33
CA LYS A 30 -38.75 -12.56 30.57
C LYS A 30 -38.61 -13.72 31.56
N ASN A 31 -37.48 -13.78 32.26
CA ASN A 31 -37.30 -14.11 33.68
C ASN A 31 -35.79 -14.37 33.91
N SER A 32 -35.08 -13.48 34.60
CA SER A 32 -34.86 -13.45 36.07
C SER A 32 -33.90 -14.58 36.50
N THR A 33 -32.88 -14.44 37.35
CA THR A 33 -32.48 -13.41 38.31
C THR A 33 -31.07 -13.75 38.84
N SER A 34 -30.30 -12.71 39.17
CA SER A 34 -29.33 -12.56 40.29
C SER A 34 -28.37 -13.70 40.72
N HIS A 35 -27.07 -13.37 40.76
CA HIS A 35 -26.20 -13.37 41.97
C HIS A 35 -24.85 -12.71 41.58
N SER A 36 -24.59 -11.44 41.94
CA SER A 36 -23.94 -10.96 43.18
C SER A 36 -22.65 -11.67 43.58
N ALA A 37 -21.50 -11.00 43.40
CA ALA A 37 -20.50 -10.79 44.46
C ALA A 37 -19.36 -9.90 43.95
N ALA A 38 -19.32 -8.69 44.50
CA ALA A 38 -18.13 -7.85 44.54
C ALA A 38 -17.27 -8.26 45.75
N SER A 39 -15.95 -8.24 45.60
CA SER A 39 -15.01 -7.91 46.69
C SER A 39 -13.72 -7.37 46.06
N ALA A 40 -13.49 -6.06 46.15
CA ALA A 40 -12.54 -5.45 47.11
C ALA A 40 -11.08 -5.83 46.79
N ALA A 41 -10.34 -4.96 46.10
CA ALA A 41 -9.56 -3.86 46.69
C ALA A 41 -8.26 -4.35 47.36
N GLY A 42 -7.14 -4.00 46.73
CA GLY A 42 -5.78 -4.13 47.26
C GLY A 42 -4.89 -3.10 46.58
N ALA A 43 -4.93 -1.87 47.07
CA ALA A 43 -4.00 -0.83 46.70
C ALA A 43 -2.61 -1.12 47.31
N ALA A 44 -1.54 -0.97 46.53
CA ALA A 44 -0.41 -0.09 46.87
C ALA A 44 0.81 -0.27 45.94
N ALA A 45 1.48 0.87 45.74
CA ALA A 45 2.92 1.04 45.50
C ALA A 45 3.45 0.91 44.07
N ALA A 46 3.31 2.03 43.35
CA ALA A 46 4.36 2.72 42.61
C ALA A 46 5.76 2.06 42.59
N LYS A 47 6.16 1.53 41.43
CA LYS A 47 7.55 1.52 40.95
C LYS A 47 7.55 1.80 39.44
N GLY A 48 8.45 2.69 39.02
CA GLY A 48 8.44 3.37 37.73
C GLY A 48 8.30 2.44 36.52
N GLY A 49 7.49 2.89 35.56
CA GLY A 49 7.31 2.24 34.27
C GLY A 49 8.64 2.19 33.51
N THR A 50 9.32 1.06 33.61
CA THR A 50 10.27 0.61 32.59
C THR A 50 9.47 0.40 31.31
N PHE A 51 9.89 1.08 30.23
CA PHE A 51 9.48 0.79 28.85
C PHE A 51 9.33 -0.73 28.69
N GLY A 52 8.07 -1.18 28.55
CA GLY A 52 7.78 -2.59 28.39
C GLY A 52 8.58 -3.14 27.23
N SER A 53 9.31 -4.23 27.46
CA SER A 53 9.93 -5.00 26.40
C SER A 53 8.82 -5.47 25.46
N MET A 54 8.59 -4.76 24.36
CA MET A 54 7.92 -5.35 23.21
C MET A 54 8.76 -6.56 22.83
N GLY A 55 8.21 -7.76 23.03
CA GLY A 55 8.83 -8.99 22.57
C GLY A 55 9.20 -8.83 21.11
N ARG A 56 10.48 -9.03 20.78
CA ARG A 56 10.96 -8.94 19.40
C ARG A 56 10.26 -10.04 18.61
N LYS A 57 9.36 -9.69 17.69
CA LYS A 57 8.77 -10.67 16.79
C LYS A 57 9.88 -11.14 15.85
N PRO A 58 10.18 -12.45 15.76
CA PRO A 58 11.17 -12.94 14.82
C PRO A 58 10.67 -12.70 13.38
N LEU A 59 11.58 -12.35 12.47
CA LEU A 59 11.25 -12.05 11.06
C LEU A 59 10.81 -13.29 10.27
N VAL A 60 11.18 -14.47 10.78
CA VAL A 60 10.71 -15.79 10.34
C VAL A 60 10.00 -16.43 11.53
N GLY A 61 9.10 -17.39 11.31
CA GLY A 61 8.26 -17.98 12.37
C GLY A 61 9.04 -18.41 13.62
N GLU A 62 8.36 -18.46 14.77
CA GLU A 62 8.94 -18.57 16.12
C GLU A 62 9.82 -19.82 16.37
N ASN A 63 9.82 -20.80 15.45
CA ASN A 63 10.60 -22.04 15.54
C ASN A 63 11.72 -22.15 14.49
N VAL A 64 12.11 -21.04 13.87
CA VAL A 64 13.14 -21.03 12.82
C VAL A 64 14.53 -20.81 13.42
N GLY A 65 15.42 -21.80 13.25
CA GLY A 65 16.80 -21.74 13.76
C GLY A 65 17.61 -20.55 13.22
N TYR A 66 18.62 -20.11 13.99
CA TYR A 66 19.40 -18.89 13.72
C TYR A 66 20.01 -18.83 12.31
N VAL A 67 20.48 -19.97 11.78
CA VAL A 67 21.06 -20.05 10.43
C VAL A 67 20.04 -19.68 9.37
N LYS A 68 18.82 -20.24 9.45
CA LYS A 68 17.76 -19.97 8.48
C LYS A 68 17.29 -18.52 8.57
N THR A 69 17.19 -17.96 9.77
CA THR A 69 16.90 -16.54 9.97
C THR A 69 17.97 -15.65 9.34
N ALA A 70 19.26 -15.97 9.52
CA ALA A 70 20.36 -15.23 8.90
C ALA A 70 20.33 -15.29 7.37
N LEU A 71 20.01 -16.45 6.78
CA LEU A 71 19.88 -16.61 5.33
C LEU A 71 18.70 -15.81 4.76
N VAL A 72 17.54 -15.84 5.41
CA VAL A 72 16.38 -15.04 5.01
C VAL A 72 16.69 -13.54 5.10
N MET A 73 17.41 -13.11 6.14
CA MET A 73 17.87 -11.74 6.26
C MET A 73 18.79 -11.35 5.13
N ALA A 74 19.84 -12.14 4.86
CA ALA A 74 20.75 -11.90 3.74
C ALA A 74 20.01 -11.85 2.39
N TYR A 75 19.05 -12.74 2.16
CA TYR A 75 18.18 -12.71 0.98
C TYR A 75 17.36 -11.42 0.89
N SER A 76 16.78 -10.98 2.01
CA SER A 76 15.99 -9.75 2.07
C SER A 76 16.85 -8.52 1.79
N HIS A 77 18.05 -8.44 2.37
CA HIS A 77 19.03 -7.39 2.10
C HIS A 77 19.44 -7.39 0.63
N LEU A 78 19.70 -8.57 0.05
CA LEU A 78 20.03 -8.72 -1.37
C LEU A 78 18.88 -8.25 -2.25
N CYS A 79 17.64 -8.62 -1.93
CA CYS A 79 16.45 -8.18 -2.63
C CYS A 79 16.34 -6.65 -2.68
N VAL A 80 16.47 -5.97 -1.55
CA VAL A 80 16.43 -4.50 -1.48
C VAL A 80 17.61 -3.87 -2.22
N THR A 81 18.79 -4.49 -2.14
CA THR A 81 19.99 -4.04 -2.87
C THR A 81 19.78 -4.10 -4.37
N LEU A 82 19.33 -5.25 -4.89
CA LEU A 82 19.09 -5.45 -6.31
C LEU A 82 17.96 -4.55 -6.81
N LEU A 83 16.89 -4.34 -6.03
CA LEU A 83 15.84 -3.37 -6.35
C LEU A 83 16.44 -1.98 -6.63
N CYS A 84 17.26 -1.45 -5.71
CA CYS A 84 17.92 -0.16 -5.90
C CYS A 84 18.86 -0.16 -7.11
N VAL A 85 19.72 -1.17 -7.25
CA VAL A 85 20.70 -1.24 -8.33
C VAL A 85 20.01 -1.30 -9.68
N ASN A 86 18.93 -2.07 -9.82
CA ASN A 86 18.15 -2.16 -11.04
C ASN A 86 17.49 -0.81 -11.36
N VAL A 87 16.88 -0.15 -10.37
CA VAL A 87 16.28 1.19 -10.55
C VAL A 87 17.33 2.23 -10.95
N ILE A 88 18.54 2.19 -10.36
CA ILE A 88 19.66 3.08 -10.74
C ILE A 88 20.06 2.82 -12.19
N PHE A 89 20.28 1.56 -12.54
CA PHE A 89 20.67 1.16 -13.88
C PHE A 89 19.61 1.59 -14.90
N ASP A 90 18.34 1.32 -14.64
CA ASP A 90 17.24 1.68 -15.54
C ASP A 90 17.11 3.20 -15.68
N LEU A 91 17.27 3.95 -14.58
CA LEU A 91 17.26 5.41 -14.61
C LEU A 91 18.42 5.95 -15.44
N VAL A 92 19.65 5.47 -15.23
CA VAL A 92 20.85 6.06 -15.84
C VAL A 92 21.02 5.63 -17.29
N ILE A 93 20.75 4.36 -17.62
CA ILE A 93 21.01 3.78 -18.95
C ILE A 93 19.85 4.03 -19.90
N TYR A 94 18.61 3.92 -19.44
CA TYR A 94 17.43 4.04 -20.32
C TYR A 94 16.68 5.35 -20.07
N GLY A 95 16.50 5.70 -18.79
CA GLY A 95 15.64 6.79 -18.37
C GLY A 95 16.17 8.18 -18.73
N LEU A 96 17.34 8.54 -18.22
CA LEU A 96 17.96 9.85 -18.41
C LEU A 96 18.27 10.16 -19.88
N PRO A 97 18.84 9.24 -20.68
CA PRO A 97 19.02 9.50 -22.10
C PRO A 97 17.71 9.80 -22.80
N ALA A 98 16.66 9.02 -22.55
CA ALA A 98 15.36 9.30 -23.16
C ALA A 98 14.72 10.60 -22.64
N TYR A 99 14.93 10.97 -21.38
CA TYR A 99 14.49 12.27 -20.85
C TYR A 99 15.21 13.45 -21.53
N ILE A 100 16.51 13.33 -21.79
CA ILE A 100 17.31 14.38 -22.43
C ILE A 100 17.01 14.47 -23.93
N PHE A 101 16.89 13.33 -24.61
CA PHE A 101 16.83 13.30 -26.08
C PHE A 101 15.43 13.08 -26.65
N LEU A 102 14.54 12.32 -26.00
CA LEU A 102 13.20 12.02 -26.55
C LEU A 102 12.12 12.98 -26.06
N LEU A 103 12.16 13.38 -24.78
CA LEU A 103 11.14 14.28 -24.22
C LEU A 103 11.04 15.62 -24.97
N PRO A 104 12.15 16.30 -25.34
CA PRO A 104 12.07 17.56 -26.09
C PRO A 104 11.54 17.38 -27.51
N LEU A 105 11.71 16.19 -28.11
CA LEU A 105 11.24 15.89 -29.47
C LEU A 105 9.74 15.59 -29.52
N SER A 106 9.25 14.76 -28.59
CA SER A 106 7.83 14.41 -28.52
C SER A 106 7.47 13.81 -27.17
N LYS A 107 6.58 14.48 -26.43
CA LYS A 107 6.00 13.97 -25.18
C LYS A 107 5.31 12.61 -25.36
N SER A 108 4.59 12.41 -26.46
CA SER A 108 3.89 11.15 -26.74
C SER A 108 4.87 10.01 -27.02
N PHE A 109 5.93 10.27 -27.81
CA PHE A 109 6.94 9.26 -28.09
C PHE A 109 7.73 8.89 -26.83
N PHE A 110 8.14 9.90 -26.04
CA PHE A 110 8.78 9.69 -24.75
C PHE A 110 7.93 8.80 -23.83
N ARG A 111 6.63 9.08 -23.69
CA ARG A 111 5.73 8.29 -22.83
C ARG A 111 5.53 6.87 -23.32
N ARG A 112 5.42 6.66 -24.63
CA ARG A 112 5.37 5.30 -25.22
C ARG A 112 6.64 4.51 -24.91
N TYR A 113 7.81 5.13 -25.09
CA TYR A 113 9.09 4.52 -24.73
C TYR A 113 9.15 4.19 -23.23
N MET A 114 8.78 5.13 -22.37
CA MET A 114 8.78 4.91 -20.91
C MET A 114 7.77 3.84 -20.49
N THR A 115 6.62 3.73 -21.16
CA THR A 115 5.67 2.64 -20.91
C THR A 115 6.27 1.29 -21.27
N ALA A 116 6.99 1.19 -22.40
CA ALA A 116 7.72 -0.03 -22.75
C ALA A 116 8.81 -0.37 -21.71
N LEU A 117 9.58 0.63 -21.26
CA LEU A 117 10.59 0.46 -20.21
C LEU A 117 9.99 0.02 -18.89
N ILE A 118 8.91 0.65 -18.42
CA ILE A 118 8.20 0.27 -17.20
C ILE A 118 7.67 -1.16 -17.32
N ASN A 119 7.09 -1.51 -18.47
CA ASN A 119 6.63 -2.87 -18.72
C ASN A 119 7.80 -3.86 -18.64
N TYR A 120 8.95 -3.54 -19.22
CA TYR A 120 10.15 -4.37 -19.15
C TYR A 120 10.69 -4.54 -17.72
N THR A 121 10.69 -3.47 -16.92
CA THR A 121 11.39 -3.42 -15.61
C THR A 121 10.51 -3.81 -14.42
N THR A 122 9.20 -3.59 -14.50
CA THR A 122 8.21 -3.98 -13.46
C THR A 122 8.37 -5.41 -12.93
N PRO A 123 8.61 -6.45 -13.75
CA PRO A 123 8.72 -7.83 -13.27
C PRO A 123 9.93 -8.05 -12.36
N ILE A 124 11.01 -7.31 -12.61
CA ILE A 124 12.26 -7.35 -11.87
C ILE A 124 12.02 -6.90 -10.42
N VAL A 125 11.11 -5.95 -10.21
CA VAL A 125 10.82 -5.35 -8.91
C VAL A 125 10.16 -6.32 -7.94
N PHE A 126 9.17 -7.10 -8.40
CA PHE A 126 8.45 -8.04 -7.53
C PHE A 126 8.92 -9.50 -7.66
N ASN A 127 9.80 -9.85 -8.61
CA ASN A 127 10.24 -11.23 -8.83
C ASN A 127 10.83 -11.85 -7.54
N LEU A 128 11.82 -11.21 -6.95
CA LEU A 128 12.43 -11.71 -5.71
C LEU A 128 11.45 -11.68 -4.52
N PRO A 129 10.90 -10.52 -4.12
CA PRO A 129 10.16 -10.44 -2.88
C PRO A 129 8.80 -11.14 -2.94
N MET A 130 8.16 -11.23 -4.11
CA MET A 130 6.84 -11.87 -4.22
C MET A 130 6.93 -13.27 -4.84
N ILE A 131 7.43 -13.36 -6.08
CA ILE A 131 7.36 -14.62 -6.86
C ILE A 131 8.26 -15.70 -6.25
N LEU A 132 9.55 -15.42 -6.04
CA LEU A 132 10.48 -16.38 -5.47
C LEU A 132 10.23 -16.68 -3.99
N SER A 133 9.55 -15.76 -3.29
CA SER A 133 9.14 -15.96 -1.90
C SER A 133 7.79 -16.67 -1.75
N GLY A 134 7.15 -17.06 -2.87
CA GLY A 134 5.92 -17.85 -2.87
C GLY A 134 4.63 -17.08 -2.58
N THR A 135 4.67 -15.74 -2.61
CA THR A 135 3.47 -14.90 -2.42
C THR A 135 2.47 -15.16 -3.54
N THR A 136 1.24 -15.53 -3.19
CA THR A 136 0.14 -15.67 -4.16
C THR A 136 -0.84 -14.53 -3.99
N LEU A 137 -1.25 -13.93 -5.11
CA LEU A 137 -2.34 -12.95 -5.13
C LEU A 137 -3.65 -13.68 -5.46
N HIS A 138 -4.74 -13.29 -4.85
CA HIS A 138 -6.05 -13.90 -5.00
C HIS A 138 -7.08 -12.79 -5.23
N CYS A 139 -7.97 -12.93 -6.20
CA CYS A 139 -8.89 -11.87 -6.59
C CYS A 139 -10.27 -12.43 -6.88
N ASP A 140 -11.32 -11.81 -6.33
CA ASP A 140 -12.69 -12.30 -6.46
C ASP A 140 -13.38 -11.99 -7.80
N SER A 141 -12.82 -11.10 -8.62
CA SER A 141 -13.44 -10.67 -9.88
C SER A 141 -12.41 -10.42 -10.98
N MET A 142 -11.80 -11.49 -11.47
CA MET A 142 -10.76 -11.43 -12.51
C MET A 142 -11.29 -10.93 -13.86
N ASP A 143 -12.45 -11.42 -14.31
CA ASP A 143 -13.05 -11.00 -15.57
C ASP A 143 -13.33 -9.48 -15.60
N TYR A 144 -13.79 -8.93 -14.48
CA TYR A 144 -13.99 -7.50 -14.32
C TYR A 144 -12.65 -6.74 -14.41
N TYR A 145 -11.64 -7.22 -13.69
CA TYR A 145 -10.32 -6.60 -13.68
C TYR A 145 -9.71 -6.51 -15.08
N GLU A 146 -9.70 -7.62 -15.81
CA GLU A 146 -9.06 -7.72 -17.11
C GLU A 146 -9.78 -6.93 -18.21
N ASN A 147 -11.11 -6.90 -18.17
CA ASN A 147 -11.91 -6.34 -19.26
C ASN A 147 -12.30 -4.87 -19.03
N LYS A 148 -12.25 -4.39 -17.79
CA LYS A 148 -12.56 -2.98 -17.48
C LYS A 148 -11.37 -2.21 -16.92
N VAL A 149 -10.70 -2.74 -15.89
CA VAL A 149 -9.68 -1.96 -15.17
C VAL A 149 -8.41 -1.80 -16.00
N LYS A 150 -8.00 -2.84 -16.73
CA LYS A 150 -6.81 -2.79 -17.60
C LYS A 150 -7.06 -2.22 -19.01
N ALA A 151 -8.31 -1.97 -19.38
CA ALA A 151 -8.67 -1.68 -20.76
C ALA A 151 -8.57 -0.20 -21.16
N ALA A 152 -8.47 0.71 -20.19
CA ALA A 152 -8.43 2.16 -20.41
C ALA A 152 -7.80 2.86 -19.19
N ASN A 153 -7.90 4.19 -19.12
CA ASN A 153 -7.57 4.94 -17.92
C ASN A 153 -8.41 4.47 -16.72
N SER A 154 -7.78 3.97 -15.67
CA SER A 154 -8.50 3.49 -14.48
C SER A 154 -7.96 4.13 -13.21
N LEU A 155 -8.86 4.28 -12.22
CA LEU A 155 -8.53 4.80 -10.91
C LEU A 155 -8.81 3.72 -9.85
N MET A 156 -7.76 3.26 -9.19
CA MET A 156 -7.76 2.18 -8.23
C MET A 156 -7.64 2.73 -6.80
N LEU A 157 -8.71 2.61 -6.02
CA LEU A 157 -8.85 3.18 -4.67
C LEU A 157 -8.74 2.09 -3.60
N ALA A 158 -7.53 1.85 -3.10
CA ALA A 158 -7.22 0.80 -2.12
C ALA A 158 -7.34 1.26 -0.66
N ASN A 159 -7.53 0.34 0.28
CA ASN A 159 -7.15 0.57 1.68
C ASN A 159 -5.61 0.64 1.82
N HIS A 160 -5.10 1.14 2.95
CA HIS A 160 -3.66 1.25 3.22
C HIS A 160 -3.23 0.32 4.37
N GLY A 161 -3.28 -0.98 4.10
CA GLY A 161 -3.05 -2.02 5.10
C GLY A 161 -1.58 -2.38 5.30
N SER A 162 -0.69 -2.03 4.37
CA SER A 162 0.70 -2.47 4.38
C SER A 162 1.67 -1.41 3.84
N ARG A 163 2.97 -1.64 4.06
CA ARG A 163 4.06 -0.87 3.47
C ARG A 163 4.35 -1.24 2.01
N ILE A 164 3.79 -2.35 1.54
CA ILE A 164 4.03 -2.92 0.21
C ILE A 164 2.79 -2.88 -0.68
N ASP A 165 1.80 -2.05 -0.34
CA ASP A 165 0.59 -1.85 -1.18
C ASP A 165 0.95 -1.37 -2.59
N TRP A 166 2.05 -0.63 -2.75
CA TRP A 166 2.56 -0.22 -4.06
C TRP A 166 3.06 -1.40 -4.90
N MET A 167 3.60 -2.45 -4.27
CA MET A 167 4.01 -3.67 -4.98
C MET A 167 2.79 -4.40 -5.52
N ILE A 168 1.69 -4.42 -4.77
CA ILE A 168 0.41 -4.97 -5.23
C ILE A 168 -0.08 -4.20 -6.46
N GLY A 169 -0.08 -2.87 -6.41
CA GLY A 169 -0.46 -2.04 -7.55
C GLY A 169 0.35 -2.35 -8.82
N MET A 170 1.67 -2.53 -8.69
CA MET A 170 2.53 -2.95 -9.81
C MET A 170 2.20 -4.38 -10.28
N TYR A 171 1.98 -5.29 -9.33
CA TYR A 171 1.73 -6.70 -9.59
C TYR A 171 0.42 -6.91 -10.34
N VAL A 172 -0.68 -6.26 -9.91
CA VAL A 172 -1.96 -6.35 -10.62
C VAL A 172 -1.83 -5.81 -12.05
N GLY A 173 -1.14 -4.68 -12.25
CA GLY A 173 -0.95 -4.10 -13.59
C GLY A 173 -0.11 -4.96 -14.55
N TYR A 174 0.71 -5.87 -14.01
CA TYR A 174 1.60 -6.74 -14.79
C TYR A 174 0.90 -7.92 -15.48
N ILE A 175 -0.23 -8.42 -14.96
CA ILE A 175 -0.64 -9.82 -15.20
C ILE A 175 -1.66 -10.03 -16.35
N GLU A 176 -1.56 -11.18 -17.03
CA GLU A 176 -2.50 -11.89 -17.94
C GLU A 176 -3.21 -11.16 -19.09
N LYS A 177 -2.56 -10.16 -19.69
CA LYS A 177 -2.77 -9.84 -21.13
C LYS A 177 -1.43 -9.58 -21.82
N PRO A 178 -1.29 -9.79 -23.14
CA PRO A 178 -0.07 -9.46 -23.89
C PRO A 178 0.28 -7.96 -23.78
N VAL A 179 -0.71 -7.11 -23.53
CA VAL A 179 -0.54 -5.69 -23.25
C VAL A 179 -0.69 -5.43 -21.75
N ARG A 180 0.39 -4.95 -21.13
CA ARG A 180 0.44 -4.50 -19.73
C ARG A 180 -0.05 -3.06 -19.64
N VAL A 181 -0.74 -2.74 -18.56
CA VAL A 181 -1.16 -1.36 -18.29
C VAL A 181 -0.05 -0.61 -17.59
N ARG A 182 0.20 0.64 -18.00
CA ARG A 182 1.11 1.52 -17.25
C ARG A 182 0.49 1.81 -15.88
N VAL A 183 1.22 1.54 -14.80
CA VAL A 183 0.78 1.84 -13.43
C VAL A 183 1.49 3.09 -12.91
N GLY A 184 0.69 4.12 -12.60
CA GLY A 184 1.11 5.30 -11.87
C GLY A 184 0.58 5.28 -10.44
N PHE A 185 1.25 5.99 -9.54
CA PHE A 185 0.83 6.14 -8.15
C PHE A 185 0.52 7.60 -7.80
N VAL A 186 -0.35 7.78 -6.80
CA VAL A 186 -0.51 9.07 -6.10
C VAL A 186 0.22 8.98 -4.76
N CYS A 187 1.33 9.68 -4.65
CA CYS A 187 2.32 9.52 -3.59
C CYS A 187 2.58 10.83 -2.85
N GLU A 188 3.03 10.74 -1.60
CA GLU A 188 3.50 11.93 -0.88
C GLU A 188 4.72 12.55 -1.58
N LYS A 189 4.73 13.88 -1.69
CA LYS A 189 5.75 14.62 -2.42
C LYS A 189 7.17 14.38 -1.91
N VAL A 190 7.35 14.06 -0.63
CA VAL A 190 8.68 13.73 -0.09
C VAL A 190 9.34 12.56 -0.83
N ILE A 191 8.54 11.59 -1.31
CA ILE A 191 9.03 10.40 -2.01
C ILE A 191 9.79 10.81 -3.28
N LYS A 192 9.37 11.87 -3.98
CA LYS A 192 10.03 12.32 -5.22
C LYS A 192 11.49 12.76 -5.01
N TYR A 193 11.86 13.10 -3.78
CA TYR A 193 13.21 13.52 -3.42
C TYR A 193 14.08 12.37 -2.93
N MET A 194 13.52 11.16 -2.78
CA MET A 194 14.30 9.99 -2.44
C MET A 194 15.27 9.64 -3.57
N PRO A 195 16.56 9.43 -3.27
CA PRO A 195 17.52 9.00 -4.27
C PRO A 195 17.06 7.72 -4.99
N PHE A 196 17.35 7.68 -6.29
CA PHE A 196 17.10 6.54 -7.18
C PHE A 196 15.61 6.25 -7.40
N ILE A 197 14.91 5.70 -6.40
CA ILE A 197 13.50 5.31 -6.52
C ILE A 197 12.61 6.54 -6.70
N GLY A 198 12.79 7.57 -5.88
CA GLY A 198 12.01 8.81 -6.00
C GLY A 198 12.21 9.50 -7.34
N TRP A 199 13.47 9.58 -7.78
CA TRP A 199 13.83 10.15 -9.09
C TRP A 199 13.29 9.33 -10.24
N TYR A 200 13.38 8.00 -10.19
CA TYR A 200 12.82 7.10 -11.19
C TYR A 200 11.30 7.26 -11.27
N ARG A 201 10.59 7.22 -10.14
CA ARG A 201 9.13 7.39 -10.11
C ARG A 201 8.70 8.77 -10.61
N ASN A 202 9.51 9.81 -10.39
CA ASN A 202 9.27 11.15 -10.89
C ASN A 202 9.52 11.28 -12.40
N VAL A 203 10.72 10.95 -12.86
CA VAL A 203 11.18 11.22 -14.23
C VAL A 203 10.64 10.18 -15.22
N ILE A 204 10.56 8.91 -14.81
CA ILE A 204 10.25 7.77 -15.69
C ILE A 204 8.78 7.41 -15.58
N CYS A 205 8.27 7.24 -14.36
CA CYS A 205 6.88 6.86 -14.14
C CYS A 205 5.91 8.04 -14.25
N GLU A 206 6.39 9.28 -14.04
CA GLU A 206 5.57 10.50 -13.98
C GLU A 206 4.40 10.38 -12.99
N ASP A 207 4.69 9.81 -11.81
CA ASP A 207 3.73 9.68 -10.70
C ASP A 207 3.18 11.04 -10.22
N VAL A 208 2.01 10.99 -9.60
CA VAL A 208 1.35 12.17 -9.04
C VAL A 208 1.84 12.39 -7.60
N PHE A 209 2.62 13.45 -7.39
CA PHE A 209 3.18 13.77 -6.06
C PHE A 209 2.38 14.85 -5.33
N VAL A 210 1.88 14.58 -4.13
CA VAL A 210 1.01 15.49 -3.38
C VAL A 210 1.65 16.05 -2.11
N ASP A 211 1.46 17.34 -1.85
CA ASP A 211 1.88 18.11 -0.67
C ASP A 211 0.97 17.87 0.55
N ARG A 212 -0.09 17.05 0.42
CA ARG A 212 -1.18 16.89 1.40
C ARG A 212 -1.93 18.21 1.64
N SER A 213 -1.98 19.08 0.63
CA SER A 213 -2.65 20.38 0.63
C SER A 213 -3.47 20.54 -0.64
N PHE A 214 -4.80 20.41 -0.53
CA PHE A 214 -5.70 20.44 -1.69
C PHE A 214 -5.50 21.67 -2.59
N LYS A 215 -5.21 22.83 -2.01
CA LYS A 215 -4.99 24.08 -2.77
C LYS A 215 -3.77 23.96 -3.71
N LEU A 216 -2.69 23.32 -3.25
CA LEU A 216 -1.48 23.11 -4.05
C LEU A 216 -1.65 21.91 -4.98
N ASP A 217 -2.21 20.83 -4.44
CA ASP A 217 -2.33 19.54 -5.12
C ASP A 217 -3.30 19.60 -6.31
N LYS A 218 -4.32 20.47 -6.24
CA LYS A 218 -5.30 20.60 -7.33
C LYS A 218 -4.65 20.87 -8.68
N ILE A 219 -3.73 21.84 -8.71
CA ILE A 219 -3.05 22.23 -9.95
C ILE A 219 -2.15 21.10 -10.42
N ASN A 220 -1.36 20.52 -9.52
CA ASN A 220 -0.43 19.46 -9.87
C ASN A 220 -1.12 18.19 -10.41
N ILE A 221 -2.22 17.76 -9.76
CA ILE A 221 -3.02 16.62 -10.21
C ILE A 221 -3.59 16.92 -11.59
N SER A 222 -4.31 18.03 -11.78
CA SER A 222 -4.94 18.36 -13.06
C SER A 222 -3.92 18.48 -14.20
N THR A 223 -2.77 19.13 -13.99
CA THR A 223 -1.72 19.23 -15.01
C THR A 223 -1.21 17.85 -15.42
N ASN A 224 -0.91 16.97 -14.45
CA ASN A 224 -0.41 15.63 -14.75
C ASN A 224 -1.45 14.77 -15.49
N LEU A 225 -2.74 14.84 -15.10
CA LEU A 225 -3.82 14.14 -15.81
C LEU A 225 -3.95 14.62 -17.26
N ASN A 226 -4.01 15.95 -17.46
CA ASN A 226 -4.13 16.55 -18.79
C ASN A 226 -2.93 16.21 -19.68
N ASP A 227 -1.72 16.28 -19.15
CA ASP A 227 -0.50 15.90 -19.88
C ASP A 227 -0.57 14.45 -20.41
N PHE A 228 -1.06 13.51 -19.61
CA PHE A 228 -1.23 12.11 -20.03
C PHE A 228 -2.32 11.97 -21.10
N HIS A 229 -3.47 12.59 -20.87
CA HIS A 229 -4.59 12.59 -21.81
C HIS A 229 -4.23 13.20 -23.16
N ASP A 230 -3.50 14.30 -23.18
CA ASP A 230 -3.09 15.01 -24.40
C ASP A 230 -2.05 14.20 -25.18
N SER A 231 -1.24 13.39 -24.50
CA SER A 231 -0.29 12.48 -25.15
C SER A 231 -0.90 11.18 -25.69
N GLY A 232 -2.18 10.92 -25.37
CA GLY A 232 -2.86 9.66 -25.68
C GLY A 232 -2.28 8.45 -24.95
N THR A 233 -1.59 8.65 -23.83
CA THR A 233 -1.02 7.55 -23.03
C THR A 233 -1.98 7.16 -21.93
N GLU A 234 -2.54 5.96 -22.02
CA GLU A 234 -3.43 5.43 -20.98
C GLU A 234 -2.64 4.87 -19.80
N ARG A 235 -3.20 5.00 -18.60
CA ARG A 235 -2.63 4.42 -17.38
C ARG A 235 -3.67 4.11 -16.32
N MET A 236 -3.32 3.15 -15.48
CA MET A 236 -3.97 2.89 -14.21
C MET A 236 -3.30 3.77 -13.13
N LEU A 237 -4.08 4.51 -12.38
CA LEU A 237 -3.63 5.21 -11.17
C LEU A 237 -4.03 4.42 -9.94
N TYR A 238 -3.05 3.97 -9.16
CA TYR A 238 -3.25 3.26 -7.90
C TYR A 238 -2.94 4.19 -6.73
N LEU A 239 -3.86 4.26 -5.77
CA LEU A 239 -3.64 5.02 -4.53
C LEU A 239 -4.47 4.48 -3.38
N SER A 240 -4.02 4.81 -2.16
CA SER A 240 -4.78 4.55 -0.95
C SER A 240 -5.26 5.89 -0.34
N PRO A 241 -6.56 6.23 -0.45
CA PRO A 241 -7.12 7.48 0.07
C PRO A 241 -6.91 7.74 1.56
N GLU A 242 -6.56 6.74 2.36
CA GLU A 242 -6.14 6.90 3.77
C GLU A 242 -4.91 7.82 3.89
N GLY A 243 -3.99 7.72 2.93
CA GLY A 243 -2.81 8.59 2.81
C GLY A 243 -1.72 8.36 3.88
N VAL A 244 -1.87 7.38 4.76
CA VAL A 244 -0.87 6.99 5.76
C VAL A 244 -1.06 5.54 6.18
N VAL A 245 0.04 4.86 6.51
CA VAL A 245 0.04 3.61 7.26
C VAL A 245 0.31 3.94 8.72
N VAL A 246 -0.56 3.46 9.60
CA VAL A 246 -0.41 3.62 11.06
C VAL A 246 0.29 2.40 11.67
N ASP A 247 1.20 2.64 12.62
CA ASP A 247 1.75 1.63 13.51
C ASP A 247 1.20 1.84 14.93
N PHE A 248 2.02 1.60 15.96
CA PHE A 248 1.66 1.72 17.38
C PHE A 248 2.29 2.94 18.07
N ALA A 249 2.82 3.89 17.29
CA ALA A 249 3.35 5.13 17.86
C ALA A 249 2.21 6.01 18.38
N GLU A 250 2.45 6.80 19.44
CA GLU A 250 1.43 7.66 20.06
C GLU A 250 0.70 8.56 19.05
N ARG A 251 1.43 9.14 18.09
CA ARG A 251 0.85 9.94 17.00
C ARG A 251 -0.11 9.14 16.14
N ASP A 252 0.21 7.88 15.87
CA ASP A 252 -0.61 7.00 15.04
C ASP A 252 -1.87 6.59 15.80
N MET A 253 -1.75 6.28 17.10
CA MET A 253 -2.89 6.02 17.98
C MET A 253 -3.84 7.23 18.02
N GLN A 254 -3.28 8.44 18.15
CA GLN A 254 -4.08 9.66 18.10
C GLN A 254 -4.75 9.87 16.74
N TYR A 255 -4.04 9.58 15.64
CA TYR A 255 -4.63 9.69 14.31
C TYR A 255 -5.79 8.72 14.10
N MET A 256 -5.64 7.47 14.57
CA MET A 256 -6.71 6.48 14.57
C MET A 256 -7.91 6.96 15.38
N GLN A 257 -7.70 7.52 16.58
CA GLN A 257 -8.79 8.07 17.39
C GLN A 257 -9.52 9.20 16.66
N ASN A 258 -8.79 10.14 16.06
CA ASN A 258 -9.40 11.23 15.28
C ASN A 258 -10.25 10.71 14.10
N CYS A 259 -9.82 9.61 13.45
CA CYS A 259 -10.61 8.97 12.41
C CYS A 259 -11.90 8.35 12.97
N ARG A 260 -11.86 7.72 14.15
CA ARG A 260 -13.06 7.20 14.82
C ARG A 260 -14.04 8.31 15.18
N ASP A 261 -13.54 9.40 15.77
CA ASP A 261 -14.34 10.55 16.15
C ASP A 261 -15.01 11.16 14.91
N PHE A 262 -14.28 11.28 13.80
CA PHE A 262 -14.83 11.76 12.53
C PHE A 262 -15.95 10.85 11.98
N CYS A 263 -15.86 9.53 12.13
CA CYS A 263 -16.97 8.63 11.77
C CYS A 263 -18.22 8.95 12.58
N GLN A 264 -18.06 9.12 13.91
CA GLN A 264 -19.17 9.41 14.82
C GLN A 264 -19.83 10.76 14.51
N GLU A 265 -19.02 11.80 14.28
CA GLU A 265 -19.51 13.12 13.84
C GLU A 265 -20.29 13.05 12.52
N TYR A 266 -19.92 12.10 11.66
CA TYR A 266 -20.58 11.86 10.38
C TYR A 266 -21.77 10.89 10.48
N GLY A 267 -22.13 10.44 11.69
CA GLY A 267 -23.25 9.51 11.92
C GLY A 267 -22.99 8.07 11.48
N MET A 268 -21.72 7.65 11.47
CA MET A 268 -21.29 6.29 11.13
C MET A 268 -20.62 5.60 12.32
N GLU A 269 -20.65 4.27 12.33
CA GLU A 269 -19.85 3.49 13.26
C GLU A 269 -18.34 3.73 13.03
N PRO A 270 -17.52 3.79 14.10
CA PRO A 270 -16.07 3.87 13.96
C PRO A 270 -15.50 2.73 13.12
N PHE A 271 -14.56 3.05 12.24
CA PHE A 271 -13.82 2.04 11.47
C PHE A 271 -12.65 1.50 12.31
N ASP A 272 -12.54 0.18 12.38
CA ASP A 272 -11.54 -0.54 13.20
C ASP A 272 -10.42 -1.17 12.35
N TYR A 273 -10.65 -1.41 11.06
CA TYR A 273 -9.74 -2.08 10.14
C TYR A 273 -9.16 -1.16 9.06
N VAL A 274 -9.74 0.01 8.85
CA VAL A 274 -9.30 1.02 7.87
C VAL A 274 -9.40 2.42 8.46
N LEU A 275 -8.58 3.35 7.97
CA LEU A 275 -8.70 4.76 8.31
C LEU A 275 -9.74 5.44 7.43
N THR A 276 -10.26 6.59 7.88
CA THR A 276 -11.20 7.38 7.07
C THR A 276 -10.52 7.94 5.81
N PRO A 277 -11.18 7.93 4.64
CA PRO A 277 -10.58 8.39 3.39
C PRO A 277 -10.43 9.91 3.31
N ARG A 278 -9.35 10.35 2.69
CA ARG A 278 -9.19 11.72 2.19
C ARG A 278 -9.94 11.86 0.86
N TYR A 279 -11.05 12.57 0.86
CA TYR A 279 -11.96 12.63 -0.28
C TYR A 279 -11.75 13.86 -1.20
N LYS A 280 -11.13 14.95 -0.71
CA LYS A 280 -11.01 16.20 -1.48
C LYS A 280 -10.21 16.04 -2.77
N GLY A 281 -9.08 15.32 -2.76
CA GLY A 281 -8.30 15.07 -3.97
C GLY A 281 -9.06 14.26 -5.01
N GLN A 282 -10.04 13.47 -4.58
CA GLN A 282 -10.77 12.57 -5.46
C GLN A 282 -11.70 13.35 -6.39
N THR A 283 -12.14 14.55 -6.00
CA THR A 283 -12.93 15.44 -6.86
C THR A 283 -12.22 15.83 -8.15
N ILE A 284 -10.90 15.67 -8.21
CA ILE A 284 -10.10 15.95 -9.40
C ILE A 284 -9.64 14.64 -10.03
N LEU A 285 -9.23 13.66 -9.23
CA LEU A 285 -8.78 12.36 -9.78
C LEU A 285 -9.88 11.63 -10.56
N VAL A 286 -11.16 11.88 -10.31
CA VAL A 286 -12.24 11.36 -11.15
C VAL A 286 -12.17 11.85 -12.60
N GLU A 287 -11.55 13.00 -12.87
CA GLU A 287 -11.31 13.50 -14.24
C GLU A 287 -10.40 12.55 -15.03
N HIS A 288 -9.57 11.73 -14.36
CA HIS A 288 -8.68 10.76 -15.00
C HIS A 288 -9.43 9.79 -15.92
N ILE A 289 -10.67 9.43 -15.53
CA ILE A 289 -11.53 8.50 -16.28
C ILE A 289 -12.50 9.21 -17.24
N ALA A 290 -12.42 10.54 -17.39
CA ALA A 290 -13.37 11.32 -18.19
C ALA A 290 -13.36 10.96 -19.68
N LYS A 291 -12.22 10.47 -20.20
CA LYS A 291 -12.06 10.00 -21.58
C LYS A 291 -12.30 8.49 -21.72
N GLY A 292 -12.99 7.87 -20.76
CA GLY A 292 -13.26 6.44 -20.69
C GLY A 292 -12.50 5.76 -19.56
N GLY A 293 -13.02 4.59 -19.16
CA GLY A 293 -12.46 3.75 -18.11
C GLY A 293 -13.33 3.66 -16.86
N THR A 294 -12.73 3.30 -15.71
CA THR A 294 -13.49 2.93 -14.51
C THR A 294 -12.79 3.37 -13.22
N ILE A 295 -13.59 3.61 -12.18
CA ILE A 295 -13.10 3.78 -10.82
C ILE A 295 -13.41 2.51 -10.07
N THR A 296 -12.39 1.90 -9.48
CA THR A 296 -12.49 0.62 -8.80
C THR A 296 -12.01 0.76 -7.37
N SER A 297 -12.89 0.43 -6.43
CA SER A 297 -12.51 0.22 -5.04
C SER A 297 -11.84 -1.13 -4.87
N ILE A 298 -10.74 -1.16 -4.12
CA ILE A 298 -9.97 -2.35 -3.81
C ILE A 298 -9.93 -2.52 -2.31
N CYS A 299 -10.35 -3.69 -1.82
CA CYS A 299 -10.11 -4.10 -0.44
C CYS A 299 -9.07 -5.21 -0.43
N THR A 300 -7.92 -4.94 0.18
CA THR A 300 -6.76 -5.82 0.25
C THR A 300 -6.60 -6.39 1.66
N ALA A 301 -6.44 -7.70 1.74
CA ALA A 301 -6.11 -8.45 2.95
C ALA A 301 -4.79 -9.20 2.77
N PHE A 302 -3.96 -9.18 3.80
CA PHE A 302 -2.68 -9.88 3.87
C PHE A 302 -2.82 -11.04 4.84
N VAL A 303 -2.59 -12.27 4.38
CA VAL A 303 -2.79 -13.48 5.19
C VAL A 303 -1.51 -14.30 5.20
N ARG A 304 -1.16 -14.81 6.37
CA ARG A 304 -0.07 -15.79 6.55
C ARG A 304 -0.49 -16.77 7.62
N ASP A 305 -0.29 -18.06 7.38
CA ASP A 305 -0.61 -19.12 8.34
C ASP A 305 -2.04 -19.03 8.89
N GLY A 306 -3.00 -18.72 8.02
CA GLY A 306 -4.42 -18.55 8.39
C GLY A 306 -4.71 -17.30 9.24
N LYS A 307 -3.76 -16.37 9.40
CA LYS A 307 -3.93 -15.14 10.19
C LYS A 307 -3.95 -13.91 9.29
N LEU A 308 -4.91 -13.02 9.54
CA LEU A 308 -4.97 -11.71 8.90
C LEU A 308 -3.90 -10.79 9.51
N LEU A 309 -2.91 -10.40 8.72
CA LEU A 309 -1.80 -9.54 9.15
C LEU A 309 -2.27 -8.10 9.35
N ASN A 310 -3.00 -7.54 8.39
CA ASN A 310 -3.64 -6.23 8.49
C ASN A 310 -5.00 -6.30 9.19
N CYS A 311 -5.07 -7.00 10.31
CA CYS A 311 -6.25 -7.07 11.15
C CYS A 311 -6.55 -5.72 11.84
N GLU A 312 -7.47 -5.73 12.81
CA GLU A 312 -7.90 -4.55 13.55
C GLU A 312 -6.71 -3.67 13.98
N MET A 313 -6.80 -2.36 13.71
CA MET A 313 -5.68 -1.44 13.84
C MET A 313 -5.15 -1.33 15.29
N TRP A 314 -6.03 -1.55 16.28
CA TRP A 314 -5.69 -1.55 17.71
C TRP A 314 -5.15 -2.89 18.23
N SER A 315 -5.22 -3.94 17.41
CA SER A 315 -4.77 -5.28 17.81
C SER A 315 -3.25 -5.34 17.92
N LYS A 316 -2.75 -5.87 19.04
CA LYS A 316 -1.30 -6.18 19.22
C LYS A 316 -0.81 -7.29 18.29
N GLU A 317 -1.74 -8.07 17.74
CA GLU A 317 -1.45 -9.13 16.78
C GLU A 317 -1.21 -8.59 15.37
N ARG A 318 -1.64 -7.36 15.08
CA ARG A 318 -1.48 -6.73 13.76
C ARG A 318 -0.01 -6.69 13.34
N VAL A 319 0.21 -6.99 12.06
CA VAL A 319 1.50 -6.93 11.38
C VAL A 319 1.31 -6.09 10.13
N VAL A 320 2.01 -4.96 10.08
CA VAL A 320 2.06 -4.13 8.90
C VAL A 320 3.11 -4.71 7.96
N ALA A 321 2.68 -5.54 7.02
CA ALA A 321 3.56 -6.24 6.10
C ALA A 321 4.46 -5.24 5.32
N ASP A 322 5.73 -5.61 5.17
CA ASP A 322 6.76 -4.86 4.46
C ASP A 322 7.57 -5.79 3.54
N ILE A 323 8.61 -5.29 2.87
CA ILE A 323 9.39 -6.12 1.92
C ILE A 323 10.01 -7.35 2.61
N TYR A 324 10.49 -7.21 3.86
CA TYR A 324 11.05 -8.33 4.63
C TYR A 324 9.98 -9.35 5.00
N SER A 325 8.76 -8.88 5.26
CA SER A 325 7.60 -9.75 5.47
C SER A 325 7.36 -10.61 4.23
N LEU A 326 7.43 -10.06 3.01
CA LEU A 326 7.30 -10.84 1.78
C LEU A 326 8.45 -11.85 1.62
N CYS A 327 9.70 -11.39 1.73
CA CYS A 327 10.92 -12.21 1.61
C CYS A 327 10.99 -13.37 2.61
N ALA A 328 10.36 -13.23 3.78
CA ALA A 328 10.31 -14.30 4.79
C ALA A 328 9.65 -15.59 4.28
N GLY A 329 8.85 -15.53 3.20
CA GLY A 329 8.28 -16.71 2.56
C GLY A 329 9.32 -17.69 2.01
N LEU A 330 10.53 -17.23 1.63
CA LEU A 330 11.61 -18.13 1.17
C LEU A 330 12.05 -19.13 2.26
N GLY A 331 11.95 -18.73 3.53
CA GLY A 331 12.33 -19.54 4.68
C GLY A 331 11.17 -19.89 5.62
N GLY A 332 9.94 -19.65 5.21
CA GLY A 332 8.76 -19.80 6.06
C GLY A 332 7.51 -19.89 5.20
N SER A 333 6.39 -19.43 5.77
CA SER A 333 5.15 -19.35 5.02
C SER A 333 5.06 -18.03 4.25
N PRO A 334 4.58 -18.05 2.99
CA PRO A 334 4.41 -16.84 2.21
C PRO A 334 3.37 -15.91 2.84
N VAL A 335 3.31 -14.67 2.34
CA VAL A 335 2.16 -13.80 2.57
C VAL A 335 1.25 -13.96 1.36
N ASP A 336 0.05 -14.47 1.55
CA ASP A 336 -0.98 -14.50 0.51
C ASP A 336 -1.81 -13.22 0.57
N ILE A 337 -2.13 -12.67 -0.60
CA ILE A 337 -2.76 -11.37 -0.75
C ILE A 337 -4.13 -11.57 -1.37
N TYR A 338 -5.18 -11.22 -0.65
CA TYR A 338 -6.56 -11.38 -1.08
C TYR A 338 -7.17 -10.02 -1.43
N ILE A 339 -7.78 -9.93 -2.61
CA ILE A 339 -8.30 -8.70 -3.19
C ILE A 339 -9.78 -8.87 -3.51
N ASN A 340 -10.59 -7.97 -2.96
CA ASN A 340 -11.95 -7.73 -3.40
C ASN A 340 -12.01 -6.49 -4.28
N LEU A 341 -12.65 -6.60 -5.44
CA LEU A 341 -12.89 -5.50 -6.36
C LEU A 341 -14.36 -5.05 -6.33
N LYS A 342 -14.57 -3.74 -6.36
CA LYS A 342 -15.90 -3.15 -6.52
C LYS A 342 -15.86 -1.94 -7.45
N GLU A 343 -16.61 -2.00 -8.53
CA GLU A 343 -16.81 -0.83 -9.40
C GLU A 343 -17.51 0.29 -8.63
N MET A 344 -17.01 1.51 -8.80
CA MET A 344 -17.57 2.72 -8.22
C MET A 344 -18.06 3.64 -9.34
N HIS A 345 -19.20 4.27 -9.11
CA HIS A 345 -19.78 5.22 -10.05
C HIS A 345 -19.79 6.61 -9.42
N PHE A 346 -19.20 7.55 -10.15
CA PHE A 346 -19.17 8.96 -9.81
C PHE A 346 -19.84 9.75 -10.94
N THR A 347 -20.77 10.60 -10.59
CA THR A 347 -21.47 11.55 -11.47
C THR A 347 -21.07 12.98 -11.10
N ALA A 348 -21.36 13.96 -11.96
CA ALA A 348 -21.05 15.37 -11.66
C ALA A 348 -21.74 15.89 -10.38
N GLU A 349 -22.89 15.31 -10.02
CA GLU A 349 -23.67 15.65 -8.82
C GLU A 349 -23.33 14.76 -7.62
N SER A 350 -22.40 13.82 -7.78
CA SER A 350 -22.08 12.88 -6.72
C SER A 350 -21.49 13.58 -5.51
N ASP A 351 -22.05 13.31 -4.34
CA ASP A 351 -21.37 13.60 -3.08
C ASP A 351 -20.22 12.60 -2.88
N ILE A 352 -19.05 12.99 -3.39
CA ILE A 352 -17.81 12.21 -3.31
C ILE A 352 -17.47 11.87 -1.86
N LYS A 353 -17.73 12.76 -0.89
CA LYS A 353 -17.48 12.47 0.52
C LYS A 353 -18.33 11.29 0.96
N THR A 354 -19.64 11.36 0.74
CA THR A 354 -20.58 10.28 1.10
C THR A 354 -20.22 8.96 0.44
N ILE A 355 -19.92 8.97 -0.87
CA ILE A 355 -19.56 7.75 -1.63
C ILE A 355 -18.30 7.11 -1.06
N MET A 356 -17.27 7.91 -0.80
CA MET A 356 -15.99 7.43 -0.25
C MET A 356 -16.16 6.87 1.17
N MET A 357 -16.91 7.57 2.03
CA MET A 357 -17.19 7.10 3.39
C MET A 357 -17.94 5.77 3.40
N LYS A 358 -18.97 5.61 2.55
CA LYS A 358 -19.70 4.33 2.39
C LYS A 358 -18.83 3.21 1.84
N ASP A 359 -17.90 3.51 0.94
CA ASP A 359 -16.95 2.50 0.46
C ASP A 359 -15.99 2.03 1.57
N TYR A 360 -15.54 2.95 2.42
CA TYR A 360 -14.68 2.61 3.54
C TYR A 360 -15.41 1.87 4.66
N GLU A 361 -16.66 2.21 4.93
CA GLU A 361 -17.53 1.40 5.80
C GLU A 361 -17.65 -0.04 5.30
N ARG A 362 -17.80 -0.22 3.98
CA ARG A 362 -17.83 -1.55 3.36
C ARG A 362 -16.50 -2.28 3.52
N LYS A 363 -15.36 -1.62 3.27
CA LYS A 363 -14.03 -2.20 3.46
C LYS A 363 -13.79 -2.65 4.90
N ASP A 364 -14.19 -1.83 5.87
CA ASP A 364 -14.11 -2.16 7.29
C ASP A 364 -14.89 -3.45 7.60
N LYS A 365 -16.14 -3.51 7.14
CA LYS A 365 -17.01 -4.69 7.34
C LYS A 365 -16.43 -5.95 6.68
N LEU A 366 -15.88 -5.84 5.47
CA LEU A 366 -15.24 -6.98 4.79
C LEU A 366 -14.02 -7.49 5.54
N LEU A 367 -13.10 -6.61 5.94
CA LEU A 367 -11.91 -7.01 6.71
C LEU A 367 -12.30 -7.63 8.05
N ARG A 368 -13.34 -7.11 8.72
CA ARG A 368 -13.89 -7.69 9.94
C ARG A 368 -14.47 -9.10 9.71
N GLU A 369 -15.24 -9.29 8.65
CA GLU A 369 -15.78 -10.59 8.26
C GLU A 369 -14.65 -11.59 8.01
N TRP A 370 -13.67 -11.22 7.17
CA TRP A 370 -12.54 -12.09 6.85
C TRP A 370 -11.70 -12.42 8.09
N HIS A 371 -11.45 -11.44 8.96
CA HIS A 371 -10.75 -11.68 10.21
C HIS A 371 -11.49 -12.68 11.10
N THR A 372 -12.83 -12.58 11.16
CA THR A 372 -13.68 -13.49 11.94
C THR A 372 -13.62 -14.91 11.38
N MET A 373 -13.79 -15.07 10.06
CA MET A 373 -13.69 -16.38 9.39
C MET A 373 -12.34 -17.07 9.67
N LEU A 374 -11.24 -16.30 9.57
CA LEU A 374 -9.89 -16.80 9.82
C LEU A 374 -9.70 -17.23 11.28
N LYS A 375 -10.22 -16.46 12.25
CA LYS A 375 -10.21 -16.82 13.68
C LYS A 375 -11.04 -18.06 13.99
N GLU A 376 -12.14 -18.27 13.28
CA GLU A 376 -13.00 -19.46 13.38
C GLU A 376 -12.41 -20.70 12.70
N GLY A 377 -11.22 -20.60 12.09
CA GLY A 377 -10.59 -21.71 11.37
C GLY A 377 -11.23 -22.01 10.01
N ARG A 378 -12.08 -21.12 9.48
CA ARG A 378 -12.79 -21.27 8.19
C ARG A 378 -11.93 -20.81 7.01
N PHE A 379 -10.65 -21.17 7.01
CA PHE A 379 -9.69 -20.71 6.01
C PHE A 379 -10.02 -21.19 4.59
N GLU A 380 -10.43 -22.45 4.43
CA GLU A 380 -10.78 -23.00 3.11
C GLU A 380 -12.02 -22.32 2.51
N GLU A 381 -13.03 -22.01 3.34
CA GLU A 381 -14.21 -21.26 2.89
C GLU A 381 -13.83 -19.83 2.47
N PHE A 382 -12.95 -19.18 3.23
CA PHE A 382 -12.43 -17.87 2.87
C PHE A 382 -11.68 -17.92 1.53
N LYS A 383 -10.73 -18.86 1.38
CA LYS A 383 -9.93 -19.02 0.17
C LYS A 383 -10.76 -19.36 -1.06
N ALA A 384 -11.82 -20.15 -0.92
CA ALA A 384 -12.72 -20.52 -2.01
C ALA A 384 -13.42 -19.31 -2.67
N ARG A 385 -13.51 -18.16 -1.98
CA ARG A 385 -14.08 -16.93 -2.52
C ARG A 385 -13.14 -16.19 -3.47
N PHE A 386 -11.85 -16.54 -3.48
CA PHE A 386 -10.83 -15.80 -4.22
C PHE A 386 -9.96 -16.77 -5.05
N PRO A 387 -10.27 -16.95 -6.35
CA PRO A 387 -9.40 -17.71 -7.22
C PRO A 387 -7.96 -17.13 -7.20
N PRO A 388 -6.94 -18.01 -7.21
CA PRO A 388 -5.55 -17.59 -7.24
C PRO A 388 -5.18 -16.95 -8.57
N PHE A 389 -4.27 -15.99 -8.48
CA PHE A 389 -3.70 -15.24 -9.58
C PHE A 389 -2.20 -15.55 -9.65
N VAL A 390 -1.82 -16.38 -10.62
CA VAL A 390 -0.46 -16.88 -10.74
C VAL A 390 0.30 -16.01 -11.74
N PRO A 391 1.44 -15.42 -11.36
CA PRO A 391 2.25 -14.66 -12.29
C PRO A 391 2.85 -15.59 -13.34
N HIS A 392 3.17 -15.08 -14.54
CA HIS A 392 4.00 -15.82 -15.49
C HIS A 392 5.43 -15.97 -14.95
N PHE A 393 5.64 -16.95 -14.07
CA PHE A 393 6.89 -17.22 -13.39
C PHE A 393 8.09 -17.20 -14.35
N TRP A 394 8.00 -17.97 -15.44
CA TRP A 394 9.08 -18.07 -16.44
C TRP A 394 9.36 -16.76 -17.15
N ASN A 395 8.33 -15.96 -17.43
CA ASN A 395 8.51 -14.64 -18.04
C ASN A 395 9.20 -13.68 -17.06
N ALA A 396 8.84 -13.70 -15.78
CA ALA A 396 9.54 -12.91 -14.76
C ALA A 396 11.01 -13.34 -14.63
N GLN A 397 11.30 -14.65 -14.59
CA GLN A 397 12.69 -15.16 -14.54
C GLN A 397 13.48 -14.81 -15.82
N PHE A 398 12.85 -14.94 -16.98
CA PHE A 398 13.48 -14.61 -18.26
C PHE A 398 13.85 -13.12 -18.33
N ILE A 399 12.92 -12.23 -17.98
CA ILE A 399 13.14 -10.78 -17.95
C ILE A 399 14.23 -10.42 -16.94
N GLN A 400 14.20 -11.00 -15.73
CA GLN A 400 15.23 -10.81 -14.71
C GLN A 400 16.61 -11.22 -15.21
N THR A 401 16.70 -12.39 -15.86
CA THR A 401 17.96 -12.93 -16.39
C THR A 401 18.48 -12.05 -17.52
N LEU A 402 17.60 -11.67 -18.45
CA LEU A 402 17.95 -10.79 -19.56
C LEU A 402 18.49 -9.44 -19.07
N HIS A 403 17.85 -8.85 -18.04
CA HIS A 403 18.30 -7.61 -17.43
C HIS A 403 19.68 -7.76 -16.77
N GLY A 404 19.91 -8.86 -16.05
CA GLY A 404 21.23 -9.16 -15.47
C GLY A 404 22.32 -9.33 -16.54
N VAL A 405 22.01 -9.98 -17.66
CA VAL A 405 22.93 -10.11 -18.82
C VAL A 405 23.21 -8.74 -19.43
N GLN A 406 22.19 -7.89 -19.63
CA GLN A 406 22.38 -6.53 -20.13
C GLN A 406 23.27 -5.71 -19.20
N PHE A 407 23.03 -5.78 -17.88
CA PHE A 407 23.86 -5.11 -16.89
C PHE A 407 25.32 -5.57 -17.00
N TYR A 408 25.57 -6.88 -17.05
CA TYR A 408 26.91 -7.44 -17.20
C TYR A 408 27.59 -7.00 -18.51
N VAL A 409 26.90 -7.12 -19.64
CA VAL A 409 27.45 -6.76 -20.96
C VAL A 409 27.80 -5.28 -21.01
N LEU A 410 26.88 -4.39 -20.60
CA LEU A 410 27.12 -2.95 -20.66
C LEU A 410 28.24 -2.51 -19.73
N THR A 411 28.27 -2.99 -18.50
CA THR A 411 29.35 -2.65 -17.56
C THR A 411 30.70 -3.21 -18.00
N SER A 412 30.72 -4.38 -18.65
CA SER A 412 31.93 -4.95 -19.24
C SER A 412 32.43 -4.14 -20.43
N LEU A 413 31.54 -3.76 -21.36
CA LEU A 413 31.88 -2.92 -22.52
C LEU A 413 32.40 -1.54 -22.11
N LEU A 414 31.89 -0.98 -21.01
CA LEU A 414 32.34 0.28 -20.45
C LEU A 414 33.61 0.15 -19.58
N GLY A 415 34.12 -1.07 -19.36
CA GLY A 415 35.30 -1.31 -18.51
C GLY A 415 35.08 -1.05 -17.02
N ILE A 416 33.83 -1.09 -16.55
CA ILE A 416 33.44 -0.77 -15.16
C ILE A 416 32.81 -1.95 -14.40
N TRP A 417 32.87 -3.17 -14.94
CA TRP A 417 32.31 -4.37 -14.28
C TRP A 417 32.84 -4.57 -12.86
N GLU A 418 34.16 -4.53 -12.65
CA GLU A 418 34.76 -4.72 -11.32
C GLU A 418 34.33 -3.60 -10.33
N PRO A 419 34.42 -2.30 -10.66
CA PRO A 419 33.83 -1.24 -9.83
C PRO A 419 32.35 -1.45 -9.54
N ALA A 420 31.55 -1.89 -10.51
CA ALA A 420 30.13 -2.13 -10.35
C ALA A 420 29.85 -3.26 -9.34
N VAL A 421 30.57 -4.38 -9.42
CA VAL A 421 30.46 -5.48 -8.45
C VAL A 421 30.86 -5.02 -7.04
N LYS A 422 31.97 -4.27 -6.91
CA LYS A 422 32.39 -3.69 -5.62
C LYS A 422 31.34 -2.74 -5.05
N PHE A 423 30.72 -1.92 -5.90
CA PHE A 423 29.62 -1.04 -5.51
C PHE A 423 28.42 -1.84 -5.01
N ILE A 424 27.96 -2.85 -5.75
CA ILE A 424 26.82 -3.69 -5.35
C ILE A 424 27.08 -4.35 -4.00
N PHE A 425 28.28 -4.91 -3.80
CA PHE A 425 28.65 -5.54 -2.53
C PHE A 425 28.71 -4.53 -1.38
N GLY A 426 29.38 -3.38 -1.57
CA GLY A 426 29.44 -2.34 -0.54
C GLY A 426 28.04 -1.78 -0.20
N PHE A 427 27.18 -1.64 -1.21
CA PHE A 427 25.82 -1.16 -1.04
C PHE A 427 24.93 -2.19 -0.33
N PHE A 428 25.12 -3.48 -0.62
CA PHE A 428 24.51 -4.57 0.14
C PHE A 428 24.88 -4.51 1.62
N LEU A 429 26.17 -4.33 1.94
CA LEU A 429 26.62 -4.20 3.33
C LEU A 429 25.99 -2.96 3.99
N PHE A 430 25.92 -1.84 3.28
CA PHE A 430 25.32 -0.62 3.80
C PHE A 430 23.83 -0.79 4.12
N ILE A 431 23.04 -1.38 3.21
CA ILE A 431 21.63 -1.73 3.44
C ILE A 431 21.51 -2.69 4.63
N SER A 432 22.35 -3.72 4.67
CA SER A 432 22.35 -4.72 5.74
C SER A 432 22.57 -4.11 7.10
N ILE A 433 23.58 -3.25 7.24
CA ILE A 433 23.91 -2.55 8.49
C ILE A 433 22.79 -1.59 8.88
N SER A 434 22.34 -0.75 7.94
CA SER A 434 21.32 0.27 8.19
C SER A 434 19.99 -0.36 8.65
N HIS A 435 19.54 -1.39 7.94
CA HIS A 435 18.33 -2.13 8.27
C HIS A 435 18.47 -2.86 9.61
N THR A 436 19.54 -3.65 9.78
CA THR A 436 19.74 -4.43 11.01
C THR A 436 19.81 -3.52 12.23
N PHE A 437 20.50 -2.39 12.13
CA PHE A 437 20.55 -1.40 13.19
C PHE A 437 19.15 -0.84 13.51
N GLY A 438 18.39 -0.42 12.51
CA GLY A 438 17.02 0.10 12.71
C GLY A 438 16.08 -0.95 13.29
N TRP A 439 16.17 -2.19 12.83
CA TRP A 439 15.40 -3.33 13.34
C TRP A 439 15.74 -3.63 14.81
N LEU A 440 17.03 -3.65 15.17
CA LEU A 440 17.46 -3.84 16.57
C LEU A 440 16.96 -2.72 17.49
N MET A 441 16.82 -1.50 16.97
CA MET A 441 16.33 -0.37 17.75
C MET A 441 14.82 -0.37 17.97
N ASN A 442 14.05 -0.75 16.95
CA ASN A 442 12.59 -0.61 16.95
C ASN A 442 11.86 -1.94 17.21
N GLY A 443 12.55 -3.07 17.14
CA GLY A 443 11.98 -4.41 17.30
C GLY A 443 11.18 -4.92 16.09
N THR A 444 10.98 -4.09 15.07
CA THR A 444 10.30 -4.42 13.82
C THR A 444 10.95 -3.71 12.63
N SER A 445 10.84 -4.33 11.46
CA SER A 445 11.19 -3.72 10.18
C SER A 445 10.08 -2.75 9.77
N MET A 446 10.43 -1.69 9.06
CA MET A 446 9.50 -0.68 8.54
C MET A 446 9.83 -0.33 7.08
N GLU A 447 10.34 -1.29 6.32
CA GLU A 447 10.89 -1.05 5.00
C GLU A 447 9.78 -1.00 3.94
N SER A 448 9.20 0.17 3.68
CA SER A 448 8.38 0.41 2.47
C SER A 448 9.25 0.76 1.28
N VAL A 449 10.34 1.47 1.56
CA VAL A 449 11.40 1.88 0.63
C VAL A 449 12.77 1.70 1.30
N PRO A 450 13.85 1.52 0.53
CA PRO A 450 15.19 1.34 1.06
C PRO A 450 15.58 2.42 2.07
N PHE A 451 16.26 1.99 3.15
CA PHE A 451 16.78 2.78 4.28
C PHE A 451 15.75 3.30 5.27
N GLU A 452 14.46 3.11 5.01
CA GLU A 452 13.41 3.67 5.85
C GLU A 452 13.47 3.15 7.28
N THR A 453 13.73 1.86 7.48
CA THR A 453 13.86 1.26 8.81
C THR A 453 14.95 1.94 9.62
N GLY A 454 16.15 2.09 9.06
CA GLY A 454 17.29 2.75 9.73
C GLY A 454 17.05 4.23 10.00
N ILE A 455 16.57 4.97 8.98
CA ILE A 455 16.32 6.42 9.08
C ILE A 455 15.23 6.71 10.12
N LYS A 456 14.09 6.01 10.06
CA LYS A 456 12.99 6.20 11.03
C LYS A 456 13.43 5.89 12.45
N ALA A 457 14.24 4.84 12.65
CA ALA A 457 14.79 4.50 13.96
C ALA A 457 15.55 5.69 14.57
N VAL A 458 16.46 6.28 13.79
CA VAL A 458 17.27 7.43 14.22
C VAL A 458 16.38 8.64 14.51
N LEU A 459 15.48 8.98 13.58
CA LEU A 459 14.59 10.13 13.74
C LEU A 459 13.69 10.01 14.97
N MET A 460 13.09 8.84 15.22
CA MET A 460 12.25 8.62 16.39
C MET A 460 13.02 8.81 17.70
N ARG A 461 14.26 8.31 17.80
CA ARG A 461 15.11 8.55 18.98
C ARG A 461 15.48 10.01 19.16
N LEU A 462 15.79 10.71 18.07
CA LEU A 462 16.08 12.15 18.12
C LEU A 462 14.84 12.93 18.59
N PHE A 463 13.67 12.67 18.01
CA PHE A 463 12.42 13.33 18.41
C PHE A 463 12.01 13.01 19.85
N ALA A 464 12.20 11.77 20.31
CA ALA A 464 11.95 11.41 21.71
C ALA A 464 12.85 12.20 22.68
N LYS A 465 14.14 12.38 22.34
CA LYS A 465 15.06 13.23 23.12
C LYS A 465 14.60 14.70 23.14
N PHE A 466 14.18 15.24 22.00
CA PHE A 466 13.68 16.62 21.93
C PHE A 466 12.37 16.81 22.72
N SER A 467 11.45 15.84 22.64
CA SER A 467 10.18 15.88 23.38
C SER A 467 10.43 15.86 24.89
N LYS A 468 11.27 14.92 25.36
CA LYS A 468 11.68 14.84 26.76
C LYS A 468 12.35 16.12 27.24
N HIS A 469 13.24 16.70 26.44
CA HIS A 469 13.88 17.97 26.78
C HIS A 469 12.87 19.13 26.91
N LYS A 470 11.85 19.16 26.03
CA LYS A 470 10.77 20.15 26.07
C LYS A 470 9.88 19.98 27.32
N GLU A 471 9.53 18.74 27.67
CA GLU A 471 8.79 18.43 28.90
C GLU A 471 9.57 18.79 30.16
N ASP A 472 10.86 18.43 30.24
CA ASP A 472 11.73 18.77 31.36
C ASP A 472 11.84 20.29 31.54
N LYS A 473 11.95 21.04 30.43
CA LYS A 473 11.97 22.51 30.45
C LYS A 473 10.63 23.07 30.94
N LYS A 474 9.49 22.52 30.49
CA LYS A 474 8.15 22.92 30.95
C LYS A 474 7.96 22.64 32.44
N ARG A 475 8.43 21.48 32.93
CA ARG A 475 8.35 21.09 34.34
C ARG A 475 9.21 21.99 35.22
N LYS A 476 10.44 22.30 34.80
CA LYS A 476 11.32 23.26 35.49
C LYS A 476 10.72 24.66 35.54
N ALA A 477 10.12 25.13 34.44
CA ALA A 477 9.45 26.44 34.40
C ALA A 477 8.23 26.48 35.34
N ALA A 478 7.42 25.42 35.37
CA ALA A 478 6.28 25.31 36.28
C ALA A 478 6.71 25.29 37.75
N ALA A 479 7.76 24.54 38.09
CA ALA A 479 8.33 24.50 39.44
C ALA A 479 8.89 25.87 39.88
N ALA A 480 9.61 26.56 39.00
CA ALA A 480 10.12 27.91 39.27
C ALA A 480 9.02 28.97 39.40
N ALA A 481 7.89 28.81 38.70
CA ALA A 481 6.73 29.69 38.84
C ALA A 481 5.97 29.45 40.15
N ALA A 482 5.90 28.20 40.62
CA ALA A 482 5.32 27.87 41.91
C ALA A 482 6.16 28.44 43.07
N ALA A 483 7.49 28.27 43.04
CA ALA A 483 8.40 28.78 44.06
C ALA A 483 8.52 30.32 44.14
N LYS A 484 7.90 31.06 43.21
CA LYS A 484 7.80 32.53 43.26
C LYS A 484 6.46 33.03 43.81
N ARG A 485 5.51 32.12 44.05
CA ARG A 485 4.18 32.42 44.62
C ARG A 485 4.11 32.13 46.12
N ASP A 486 5.06 31.35 46.62
CA ASP A 486 5.39 31.19 48.04
C ASP A 486 6.47 32.21 48.42
#